data_AF-A0A1G0EB10-F1
#
_entry.id   AF-A0A1G0EB10-F1
#
_cell.length_a   1.000
_cell.length_b   1.000
_cell.length_c   1.000
_cell.angle_alpha   90.00
_cell.angle_beta   90.00
_cell.angle_gamma   90.00
#
_symmetry.space_group_name_H-M   'P 1'
#
loop_
_entity.id
_entity.type
_entity.pdbx_description
1 polymer ?
#
loop_
_entity_poly.entity_id
_entity_poly.type
_entity_poly.pdbx_seq_one_letter_code
_entity_poly.pdbx_strand_id
1 'polypeptide(L)'
;MPVIFLDIGGFKHLNDTKGHDAGDEALRAAAKALCGTLRSNDVIARLGGDEFAILLPEIGYEEAVEAGRKISVAVNDALRGLPPVKGSIGVARFEEIDRTFNAMLKAADGLMYEVKNSVRSRRFAVVNKADKKG
;
A
#
# COMPACT_ATOMS: atom_id res chain seq x y z
N MET A 1 14.91 -2.24 6.27
CA MET A 1 14.21 -2.52 5.01
C MET A 1 12.91 -1.71 4.93
N PRO A 2 12.71 -0.92 3.87
CA PRO A 2 11.43 -0.27 3.60
C PRO A 2 10.34 -1.24 3.16
N VAL A 3 9.10 -0.98 3.57
CA VAL A 3 7.91 -1.72 3.16
C VAL A 3 6.79 -0.73 2.82
N ILE A 4 6.09 -0.98 1.74
CA ILE A 4 4.94 -0.20 1.31
C ILE A 4 3.68 -1.02 1.52
N PHE A 5 2.65 -0.39 2.06
CA PHE A 5 1.32 -0.97 2.20
C PHE A 5 0.35 -0.22 1.29
N LEU A 6 -0.42 -0.98 0.54
CA LEU A 6 -1.43 -0.49 -0.37
C LEU A 6 -2.77 -1.09 0.03
N ASP A 7 -3.79 -0.24 0.09
CA ASP A 7 -5.17 -0.61 0.34
C ASP A 7 -6.07 0.00 -0.73
N ILE A 8 -6.96 -0.80 -1.30
CA ILE A 8 -7.87 -0.33 -2.35
C ILE A 8 -9.17 0.18 -1.69
N GLY A 9 -9.13 1.40 -1.18
CA GLY A 9 -10.27 2.07 -0.55
C GLY A 9 -11.55 2.00 -1.39
N GLY A 10 -12.64 1.54 -0.76
CA GLY A 10 -13.95 1.37 -1.39
C GLY A 10 -14.22 -0.03 -1.96
N PHE A 11 -13.30 -0.99 -1.79
CA PHE A 11 -13.40 -2.34 -2.35
C PHE A 11 -14.68 -3.08 -1.96
N LYS A 12 -15.07 -3.06 -0.68
CA LYS A 12 -16.33 -3.68 -0.23
C LYS A 12 -17.55 -3.08 -0.95
N HIS A 13 -17.60 -1.76 -1.06
CA HIS A 13 -18.71 -1.08 -1.73
C HIS A 13 -18.77 -1.41 -3.23
N LEU A 14 -17.63 -1.59 -3.89
CA LEU A 14 -17.57 -2.08 -5.26
C LEU A 14 -18.17 -3.48 -5.37
N ASN A 15 -17.75 -4.43 -4.52
CA ASN A 15 -18.30 -5.78 -4.52
C ASN A 15 -19.82 -5.78 -4.28
N ASP A 16 -20.28 -4.99 -3.31
CA ASP A 16 -21.70 -4.91 -2.97
C ASP A 16 -22.54 -4.29 -4.10
N THR A 17 -21.97 -3.37 -4.90
CA THR A 17 -22.70 -2.61 -5.94
C THR A 17 -22.57 -3.22 -7.34
N LYS A 18 -21.42 -3.81 -7.66
CA LYS A 18 -21.04 -4.29 -8.99
C LYS A 18 -20.75 -5.78 -9.05
N GLY A 19 -20.78 -6.47 -7.91
CA GLY A 19 -20.48 -7.88 -7.80
C GLY A 19 -18.97 -8.15 -7.65
N HIS A 20 -18.67 -9.39 -7.26
CA HIS A 20 -17.30 -9.85 -7.01
C HIS A 20 -16.41 -9.82 -8.26
N ASP A 21 -16.97 -9.98 -9.46
CA ASP A 21 -16.21 -9.91 -10.71
C ASP A 21 -15.52 -8.55 -10.89
N ALA A 22 -16.20 -7.46 -10.51
CA ALA A 22 -15.63 -6.11 -10.52
C ALA A 22 -14.52 -5.95 -9.48
N GLY A 23 -14.67 -6.58 -8.31
CA GLY A 23 -13.61 -6.68 -7.30
C GLY A 23 -12.38 -7.39 -7.83
N ASP A 24 -12.57 -8.54 -8.48
CA ASP A 24 -11.48 -9.30 -9.07
C ASP A 24 -10.78 -8.55 -10.20
N GLU A 25 -11.52 -7.72 -10.95
CA GLU A 25 -10.94 -6.81 -11.93
C GLU A 25 -10.09 -5.71 -11.27
N ALA A 26 -10.58 -5.10 -10.19
CA ALA A 26 -9.84 -4.09 -9.44
C ALA A 26 -8.53 -4.65 -8.86
N LEU A 27 -8.58 -5.85 -8.30
CA LEU A 27 -7.41 -6.55 -7.77
C LEU A 27 -6.40 -6.87 -8.86
N ARG A 28 -6.87 -7.35 -10.02
CA ARG A 28 -6.00 -7.63 -11.18
C ARG A 28 -5.37 -6.36 -11.73
N ALA A 29 -6.12 -5.27 -11.83
CA ALA A 29 -5.63 -3.98 -12.29
C ALA A 29 -4.54 -3.43 -11.35
N ALA A 30 -4.78 -3.47 -10.03
CA ALA A 30 -3.80 -3.05 -9.04
C ALA A 30 -2.53 -3.91 -9.07
N ALA A 31 -2.67 -5.25 -9.12
CA ALA A 31 -1.54 -6.15 -9.22
C ALA A 31 -0.70 -5.91 -10.48
N LYS A 32 -1.35 -5.67 -11.63
CA LYS A 32 -0.65 -5.36 -12.88
C LYS A 32 0.10 -4.02 -12.81
N ALA A 33 -0.50 -3.00 -12.19
CA ALA A 33 0.15 -1.71 -11.97
C ALA A 33 1.37 -1.83 -11.04
N LEU A 34 1.26 -2.65 -9.99
CA LEU A 34 2.38 -2.95 -9.09
C LEU A 34 3.52 -3.64 -9.84
N CYS A 35 3.24 -4.73 -10.55
CA CYS A 35 4.26 -5.45 -11.32
C CYS A 35 4.93 -4.57 -12.39
N GLY A 36 4.21 -3.58 -12.95
CA GLY A 36 4.76 -2.65 -13.94
C GLY A 36 5.60 -1.51 -13.35
N THR A 37 5.52 -1.27 -12.04
CA THR A 37 6.26 -0.18 -11.36
C THR A 37 7.46 -0.67 -10.56
N LEU A 38 7.49 -1.95 -10.22
CA LEU A 38 8.48 -2.56 -9.33
C LEU A 38 9.65 -3.19 -10.10
N ARG A 39 10.80 -3.25 -9.43
CA ARG A 39 12.02 -3.91 -9.92
C ARG A 39 11.91 -5.43 -9.73
N SER A 40 12.80 -6.18 -10.39
CA SER A 40 12.82 -7.65 -10.30
C SER A 40 13.08 -8.21 -8.90
N ASN A 41 13.78 -7.45 -8.05
CA ASN A 41 14.11 -7.87 -6.69
C ASN A 41 13.05 -7.43 -5.66
N ASP A 42 12.09 -6.60 -6.06
CA ASP A 42 11.00 -6.18 -5.18
C ASP A 42 9.99 -7.32 -5.04
N VAL A 43 9.44 -7.49 -3.84
CA VAL A 43 8.49 -8.58 -3.55
C VAL A 43 7.12 -7.99 -3.27
N ILE A 44 6.09 -8.50 -3.96
CA ILE A 44 4.69 -8.14 -3.75
C ILE A 44 4.00 -9.31 -3.03
N ALA A 45 3.26 -9.00 -1.98
CA ALA A 45 2.37 -9.94 -1.31
C ALA A 45 0.97 -9.35 -1.21
N ARG A 46 -0.07 -10.16 -1.45
CA ARG A 46 -1.45 -9.83 -1.09
C ARG A 46 -1.71 -10.38 0.30
N LEU A 47 -2.06 -9.52 1.24
CA LEU A 47 -2.27 -9.90 2.65
C LEU A 47 -3.64 -10.52 2.87
N GLY A 48 -4.62 -10.10 2.07
CA GLY A 48 -6.02 -10.53 2.14
C GLY A 48 -6.92 -9.43 1.58
N GLY A 49 -8.15 -9.78 1.18
CA GLY A 49 -9.11 -8.78 0.68
C GLY A 49 -8.50 -7.88 -0.41
N ASP A 50 -8.43 -6.59 -0.14
CA ASP A 50 -7.91 -5.51 -0.97
C ASP A 50 -6.53 -4.96 -0.56
N GLU A 51 -5.84 -5.66 0.33
CA GLU A 51 -4.59 -5.22 0.94
C GLU A 51 -3.36 -5.89 0.32
N PHE A 52 -2.34 -5.07 0.03
CA PHE A 52 -1.05 -5.48 -0.51
C PHE A 52 0.10 -4.94 0.34
N ALA A 53 1.16 -5.73 0.46
CA ALA A 53 2.45 -5.34 0.98
C ALA A 53 3.51 -5.46 -0.11
N ILE A 54 4.41 -4.49 -0.17
CA ILE A 54 5.55 -4.48 -1.08
C ILE A 54 6.83 -4.31 -0.26
N LEU A 55 7.73 -5.29 -0.36
CA LEU A 55 9.05 -5.25 0.22
C LEU A 55 10.02 -4.68 -0.82
N LEU A 56 10.76 -3.66 -0.42
CA LEU A 56 11.74 -3.00 -1.27
C LEU A 56 13.14 -3.26 -0.71
N PRO A 57 13.76 -4.42 -1.01
CA PRO A 57 15.10 -4.73 -0.52
C PRO A 57 16.13 -3.81 -1.17
N GLU A 58 17.27 -3.65 -0.50
CA GLU A 58 18.46 -2.96 -1.04
C GLU A 58 18.28 -1.48 -1.40
N ILE A 59 17.15 -0.85 -1.03
CA ILE A 59 16.94 0.59 -1.22
C ILE A 59 16.80 1.36 0.09
N GLY A 60 17.16 2.63 0.04
CA GLY A 60 16.99 3.59 1.13
C GLY A 60 15.54 4.04 1.31
N TYR A 61 15.27 4.74 2.42
CA TYR A 61 13.94 5.26 2.73
C TYR A 61 13.42 6.29 1.74
N GLU A 62 14.28 7.21 1.30
CA GLU A 62 13.90 8.26 0.34
C GLU A 62 13.53 7.65 -1.02
N GLU A 63 14.29 6.64 -1.47
CA GLU A 63 13.96 5.87 -2.67
C GLU A 63 12.64 5.12 -2.51
N ALA A 64 12.36 4.54 -1.34
CA ALA A 64 11.09 3.88 -1.06
C ALA A 64 9.91 4.86 -1.05
N VAL A 65 10.11 6.08 -0.55
CA VAL A 65 9.10 7.15 -0.62
C VAL A 65 8.78 7.50 -2.07
N GLU A 66 9.80 7.64 -2.91
CA GLU A 66 9.62 7.93 -4.33
C GLU A 66 8.96 6.77 -5.08
N ALA A 67 9.36 5.53 -4.78
CA ALA A 67 8.69 4.33 -5.29
C ALA A 67 7.21 4.31 -4.89
N GLY A 68 6.88 4.64 -3.64
CA GLY A 68 5.51 4.73 -3.15
C GLY A 68 4.66 5.77 -3.87
N ARG A 69 5.23 6.93 -4.23
CA ARG A 69 4.52 7.92 -5.06
C ARG A 69 4.23 7.39 -6.46
N LYS A 70 5.21 6.75 -7.10
CA LYS A 70 5.05 6.16 -8.44
C LYS A 70 3.98 5.08 -8.44
N ILE A 71 4.01 4.18 -7.46
CA ILE A 71 3.00 3.14 -7.27
C ILE A 71 1.62 3.78 -7.06
N SER A 72 1.51 4.84 -6.24
CA SER A 72 0.24 5.52 -5.98
C SER A 72 -0.39 6.06 -7.26
N VAL A 73 0.41 6.71 -8.11
CA VAL A 73 -0.05 7.23 -9.39
C VAL A 73 -0.48 6.08 -10.31
N ALA A 74 0.35 5.05 -10.47
CA ALA A 74 0.08 3.93 -11.37
C ALA A 74 -1.17 3.14 -10.97
N VAL A 75 -1.34 2.84 -9.67
CA VAL A 75 -2.50 2.11 -9.17
C VAL A 75 -3.77 2.93 -9.30
N ASN A 76 -3.75 4.23 -8.95
CA ASN A 76 -4.93 5.08 -9.11
C ASN A 76 -5.31 5.29 -10.57
N ASP A 77 -4.34 5.31 -11.49
CA ASP A 77 -4.61 5.36 -12.92
C ASP A 77 -5.27 4.07 -13.42
N ALA A 78 -4.74 2.91 -13.01
CA ALA A 78 -5.30 1.60 -13.36
C ALA A 78 -6.72 1.40 -12.81
N LEU A 79 -7.04 1.97 -11.65
CA LEU A 79 -8.36 1.87 -11.01
C LEU A 79 -9.36 2.93 -11.49
N ARG A 80 -8.94 3.91 -12.30
CA ARG A 80 -9.79 5.04 -12.72
C ARG A 80 -11.08 4.61 -13.43
N GLY A 81 -11.04 3.48 -14.14
CA GLY A 81 -12.18 2.90 -14.85
C GLY A 81 -13.18 2.13 -13.98
N LEU A 82 -12.90 1.93 -12.69
CA LEU A 82 -13.70 1.12 -11.76
C LEU A 82 -14.31 1.99 -10.64
N PRO A 83 -15.25 2.90 -10.94
CA PRO A 83 -15.82 3.78 -9.93
C PRO A 83 -16.68 3.01 -8.89
N PRO A 84 -16.64 3.38 -7.59
CA PRO A 84 -15.86 4.46 -6.96
C PRO A 84 -14.71 3.91 -6.10
N VAL A 85 -13.74 3.22 -6.70
CA VAL A 85 -12.61 2.62 -5.97
C VAL A 85 -11.34 3.45 -6.15
N LYS A 86 -10.55 3.63 -5.08
CA LYS A 86 -9.30 4.40 -5.12
C LYS A 86 -8.21 3.75 -4.28
N GLY A 87 -6.99 3.68 -4.79
CA GLY A 87 -5.84 3.13 -4.05
C GLY A 87 -5.27 4.14 -3.06
N SER A 88 -5.18 3.74 -1.79
CA SER A 88 -4.51 4.48 -0.71
C SER A 88 -3.19 3.80 -0.36
N ILE A 89 -2.12 4.57 -0.20
CA ILE A 89 -0.77 4.03 0.04
C ILE A 89 -0.17 4.60 1.33
N GLY A 90 0.39 3.72 2.16
CA GLY A 90 1.25 4.06 3.29
C GLY A 90 2.66 3.50 3.08
N VAL A 91 3.70 4.27 3.42
CA VAL A 91 5.10 3.82 3.38
C VAL A 91 5.64 3.76 4.80
N ALA A 92 6.20 2.61 5.16
CA ALA A 92 6.81 2.35 6.45
C ALA A 92 8.28 1.95 6.26
N ARG A 93 9.17 2.45 7.14
CA ARG A 93 10.55 1.94 7.24
C ARG A 93 10.69 1.10 8.48
N PHE A 94 11.29 -0.08 8.33
CA PHE A 94 11.69 -0.92 9.46
C PHE A 94 13.22 -0.92 9.54
N GLU A 95 13.77 -0.43 10.66
CA GLU A 95 15.19 -0.62 11.00
C GLU A 95 15.39 -2.00 11.67
N GLU A 96 16.59 -2.57 11.56
CA GLU A 96 16.91 -3.99 11.77
C GLU A 96 16.64 -4.60 13.17
N ILE A 97 15.98 -3.90 14.09
CA ILE A 97 15.92 -4.31 15.52
C ILE A 97 14.50 -4.28 16.08
N ASP A 98 13.52 -4.91 15.41
CA ASP A 98 12.33 -5.44 16.09
C ASP A 98 11.75 -6.61 15.29
N ARG A 99 12.36 -7.78 15.51
CA ARG A 99 12.10 -9.00 14.76
C ARG A 99 10.75 -9.61 15.14
N THR A 100 9.75 -9.40 14.31
CA THR A 100 8.79 -10.45 13.87
C THR A 100 7.92 -9.90 12.74
N PHE A 101 7.53 -10.75 11.78
CA PHE A 101 6.57 -10.40 10.72
C PHE A 101 5.28 -9.76 11.26
N ASN A 102 4.80 -10.23 12.41
CA ASN A 102 3.65 -9.66 13.10
C ASN A 102 3.87 -8.21 13.60
N ALA A 103 5.08 -7.86 14.05
CA ALA A 103 5.39 -6.49 14.45
C ALA A 103 5.43 -5.55 13.23
N MET A 104 5.85 -6.09 12.08
CA MET A 104 5.84 -5.37 10.80
C MET A 104 4.42 -5.11 10.30
N LEU A 105 3.56 -6.14 10.28
CA LEU A 105 2.13 -6.00 9.94
C LEU A 105 1.41 -5.00 10.86
N LYS A 106 1.60 -5.12 12.17
CA LYS A 106 0.90 -4.25 13.14
C LYS A 106 1.27 -2.78 13.01
N ALA A 107 2.53 -2.47 12.67
CA ALA A 107 2.95 -1.09 12.42
C ALA A 107 2.32 -0.53 11.14
N ALA A 108 2.20 -1.37 10.12
CA ALA A 108 1.58 -1.02 8.85
C ALA A 108 0.08 -0.77 8.97
N ASP A 109 -0.63 -1.64 9.67
CA ASP A 109 -2.06 -1.50 9.94
C ASP A 109 -2.35 -0.18 10.66
N GLY A 110 -1.51 0.20 11.63
CA GLY A 110 -1.59 1.50 12.31
C GLY A 110 -1.46 2.69 11.35
N LEU A 111 -0.54 2.62 10.39
CA LEU A 111 -0.34 3.67 9.39
C LEU A 111 -1.49 3.75 8.40
N MET A 112 -1.99 2.60 7.95
CA MET A 112 -3.16 2.54 7.09
C MET A 112 -4.39 3.10 7.81
N TYR A 113 -4.55 2.81 9.11
CA TYR A 113 -5.60 3.36 9.95
C TYR A 113 -5.49 4.90 10.09
N GLU A 114 -4.27 5.44 10.23
CA GLU A 114 -4.03 6.88 10.23
C GLU A 114 -4.36 7.54 8.88
N VAL A 115 -3.99 6.91 7.76
CA VAL A 115 -4.36 7.39 6.41
C VAL A 115 -5.88 7.36 6.22
N LYS A 116 -6.52 6.25 6.58
CA LYS A 116 -7.98 6.06 6.49
C LYS A 116 -8.77 7.03 7.38
N ASN A 117 -8.23 7.44 8.54
CA ASN A 117 -8.90 8.39 9.45
C ASN A 117 -8.50 9.86 9.25
N SER A 118 -7.39 10.15 8.58
CA SER A 118 -6.96 11.53 8.27
C SER A 118 -7.75 12.16 7.11
N VAL A 119 -9.02 11.76 6.92
CA VAL A 119 -9.90 12.16 5.82
C VAL A 119 -10.08 13.67 5.77
N ARG A 120 -9.14 14.33 5.10
CA ARG A 120 -9.31 15.58 4.37
C ARG A 120 -8.17 15.97 3.44
N SER A 121 -6.95 15.40 3.52
CA SER A 121 -5.90 15.88 2.58
C SER A 121 -4.65 15.01 2.33
N ARG A 122 -4.36 13.93 3.07
CA ARG A 122 -3.09 13.19 2.89
C ARG A 122 -3.32 11.75 2.39
N ARG A 123 -3.02 11.56 1.10
CA ARG A 123 -3.17 10.30 0.32
C ARG A 123 -1.94 9.40 0.38
N PHE A 124 -0.98 9.79 1.21
CA PHE A 124 0.32 9.17 1.35
C PHE A 124 0.83 9.52 2.75
N ALA A 125 1.09 8.52 3.57
CA ALA A 125 1.71 8.68 4.88
C ALA A 125 3.08 8.02 4.88
N VAL A 126 4.01 8.68 5.56
CA VAL A 126 5.43 8.37 5.61
C VAL A 126 5.81 8.43 7.07
N VAL A 127 6.12 7.30 7.70
CA VAL A 127 6.58 7.27 9.10
C VAL A 127 7.95 6.64 9.17
N ASN A 128 8.88 7.43 9.70
CA ASN A 128 10.20 6.99 10.11
C ASN A 128 10.13 6.62 11.59
N LYS A 129 10.21 5.34 11.94
CA LYS A 129 10.17 4.90 13.34
C LYS A 129 11.51 5.12 14.06
N ALA A 130 12.23 6.20 13.73
CA ALA A 130 13.39 6.68 14.46
C ALA A 130 13.01 7.65 15.62
N ASP A 131 11.80 8.22 15.59
CA ASP A 131 11.40 9.33 16.49
C ASP A 131 10.43 8.95 17.62
N LYS A 132 10.41 7.68 18.06
CA LYS A 132 9.77 7.32 19.35
C LYS A 132 10.75 6.58 20.26
N LYS A 133 11.82 7.27 20.64
CA LYS A 133 12.36 7.15 22.01
C LYS A 133 11.88 8.38 22.79
N GLY A 134 10.93 8.14 23.67
CA GLY A 134 10.34 9.11 24.58
C GLY A 134 9.25 8.42 25.37
#